data_AF-A0AA40TXF9-F1
#
_entry.id   AF-A0AA40TXF9-F1
#
_cell.length_a   1.000
_cell.length_b   1.000
_cell.length_c   1.000
_cell.angle_alpha   90.00
_cell.angle_beta   90.00
_cell.angle_gamma   90.00
#
_symmetry.space_group_name_H-M   'P 1'
#
loop_
_entity.id
_entity.type
_entity.pdbx_description
1 polymer ?
#
loop_
_entity_poly.entity_id
_entity_poly.type
_entity_poly.pdbx_seq_one_letter_code
_entity_poly.pdbx_strand_id
1 'polypeptide(L)' 'MHQVSNAFNDQVSISIHVYGADIGTVKRAVYDLDGTEKLFISGYSNAAAITHATQDQPTGSPAR' A
#
# COMPACT_ATOMS: atom_id res chain seq x y z
N MET A 1 2.47 7.18 12.94
CA MET A 1 2.14 8.39 12.16
C MET A 1 3.43 9.02 11.71
N HIS A 2 3.66 9.17 10.40
CA HIS A 2 4.88 9.76 9.85
C HIS A 2 4.60 10.43 8.50
N GLN A 3 5.52 11.26 8.03
CA GLN A 3 5.55 11.78 6.67
C GLN A 3 6.88 11.33 6.04
N VAL A 4 6.82 10.89 4.78
CA VAL A 4 8.01 10.47 4.03
C VAL A 4 8.13 11.36 2.80
N SER A 5 9.34 11.84 2.53
CA SER A 5 9.67 12.64 1.35
C SER A 5 10.91 12.07 0.63
N ASN A 6 11.07 12.43 -0.63
CA ASN A 6 12.31 12.16 -1.35
C ASN A 6 13.45 13.01 -0.74
N ALA A 7 14.63 12.42 -0.56
CA ALA A 7 15.80 13.12 -0.01
C ALA A 7 16.49 14.03 -1.05
N PHE A 8 16.28 13.75 -2.34
CA PHE A 8 16.88 14.49 -3.44
C PHE A 8 15.81 15.28 -4.19
N ASN A 9 16.18 16.47 -4.67
CA ASN A 9 15.29 17.35 -5.42
C ASN A 9 15.32 17.06 -6.94
N ASP A 10 16.28 16.25 -7.40
CA ASP A 10 16.61 16.07 -8.82
C ASP A 10 16.81 14.58 -9.22
N GLN A 11 16.62 13.67 -8.28
CA GLN A 11 16.85 12.24 -8.48
C GLN A 11 15.68 11.40 -7.99
N VAL A 12 15.51 10.25 -8.63
CA VAL A 12 14.51 9.25 -8.21
C VAL A 12 15.03 8.46 -7.02
N SER A 13 14.17 8.28 -6.01
CA SER A 13 14.40 7.37 -4.89
C SER A 13 13.37 6.24 -4.90
N ILE A 14 13.80 5.01 -4.62
CA ILE A 14 12.93 3.84 -4.49
C ILE A 14 13.15 3.21 -3.11
N SER A 15 12.05 2.84 -2.46
CA SER A 15 12.06 2.08 -1.20
C SER A 15 11.13 0.89 -1.33
N ILE A 16 11.46 -0.20 -0.63
CA ILE A 16 10.66 -1.42 -0.57
C ILE A 16 9.96 -1.46 0.78
N HIS A 17 8.63 -1.56 0.77
CA HIS A 17 7.81 -1.57 1.97
C HIS A 17 7.13 -2.93 2.12
N VAL A 18 7.21 -3.52 3.31
CA VAL A 18 6.54 -4.78 3.66
C VAL A 18 5.53 -4.49 4.76
N TYR A 19 4.31 -4.94 4.57
CA TYR A 19 3.21 -4.78 5.52
C TYR A 19 2.61 -6.14 5.84
N GLY A 20 2.07 -6.28 7.06
CA GLY A 20 1.38 -7.50 7.50
C GLY A 20 -0.02 -7.70 6.94
N ALA A 21 -0.38 -7.01 5.84
CA ALA A 21 -1.69 -7.06 5.19
C ALA A 21 -1.57 -6.63 3.72
N ASP A 22 -2.62 -6.85 2.93
CA ASP A 22 -2.82 -6.20 1.62
C ASP A 22 -3.03 -4.69 1.83
N ILE A 23 -1.92 -3.96 1.93
CA ILE A 23 -1.93 -2.53 2.28
C ILE A 23 -2.71 -1.69 1.26
N GLY A 24 -2.86 -2.17 0.01
CA GLY A 24 -3.62 -1.50 -1.02
C GLY A 24 -5.11 -1.40 -0.68
N THR A 25 -5.64 -2.30 0.14
CA THR A 25 -7.07 -2.38 0.49
C THR A 25 -7.39 -1.95 1.92
N VAL A 26 -6.37 -1.79 2.78
CA VAL A 26 -6.55 -1.37 4.19
C VAL A 26 -7.16 0.03 4.27
N LYS A 27 -8.25 0.16 5.04
CA LYS A 27 -8.83 1.44 5.47
C LYS A 27 -7.95 2.06 6.56
N ARG A 28 -7.36 3.22 6.25
CA ARG A 28 -6.53 4.00 7.17
C ARG A 28 -6.81 5.49 6.97
N ALA A 29 -6.07 6.36 7.65
CA ALA A 29 -6.26 7.80 7.55
C ALA A 29 -5.02 8.54 7.04
N VAL A 30 -5.27 9.64 6.33
CA VAL A 30 -4.32 10.75 6.13
C VAL A 30 -4.83 11.97 6.88
N TYR A 31 -3.94 12.90 7.19
CA TYR A 31 -4.25 14.05 8.02
C TYR A 31 -3.78 15.33 7.33
N ASP A 32 -4.65 16.33 7.31
CA ASP A 32 -4.30 17.68 6.86
C ASP A 32 -3.43 18.39 7.92
N LEU A 33 -2.83 19.53 7.55
CA LEU A 33 -1.91 20.26 8.44
C LEU A 33 -2.58 20.78 9.73
N ASP A 34 -3.91 20.96 9.70
CA ASP A 34 -4.70 21.34 10.88
C ASP A 34 -5.10 20.13 11.75
N GLY A 35 -4.69 18.92 11.36
CA GLY A 35 -5.00 17.68 12.06
C GLY A 35 -6.32 17.02 11.64
N THR A 36 -7.05 17.57 10.68
CA THR A 36 -8.29 16.96 10.18
C THR A 36 -8.02 15.57 9.61
N GLU A 37 -8.75 14.56 10.08
CA GLU A 37 -8.64 13.18 9.63
C GLU A 37 -9.47 12.91 8.37
N LYS A 38 -8.89 12.19 7.41
CA LYS A 38 -9.56 11.75 6.18
C LYS A 38 -9.31 10.26 5.91
N LEU A 39 -10.40 9.51 5.67
CA LEU A 39 -10.32 8.12 5.24
C LEU A 39 -9.52 8.00 3.92
N PHE A 40 -8.60 7.05 3.91
CA PHE A 40 -7.70 6.77 2.80
C PHE A 40 -7.47 5.27 2.63
N ILE A 41 -7.54 4.82 1.37
CA ILE A 41 -7.19 3.49 0.90
C ILE A 41 -6.24 3.72 -0.27
N SER A 42 -5.00 3.19 -0.21
CA SER A 42 -3.96 3.57 -1.16
C SER A 42 -4.10 2.96 -2.56
N GLY A 43 -4.70 1.77 -2.66
CA GLY A 43 -4.65 0.99 -3.90
C GLY A 43 -3.21 0.66 -4.31
N TYR A 44 -3.06 0.32 -5.60
CA TYR A 44 -1.79 0.03 -6.25
C TYR A 44 -1.70 0.80 -7.57
N SER A 45 -0.55 1.40 -7.85
CA SER A 45 -0.34 2.14 -9.12
C SER A 45 -0.35 1.21 -10.34
N ASN A 46 0.04 -0.06 -10.16
CA ASN A 46 0.08 -1.09 -11.19
C ASN A 46 -1.20 -1.93 -11.21
N ALA A 47 -2.28 -1.37 -11.75
CA ALA A 47 -3.59 -2.03 -11.87
C ALA A 47 -3.58 -3.32 -12.73
N ALA A 48 -2.57 -3.55 -13.58
CA ALA A 48 -2.44 -4.81 -14.31
C ALA A 48 -1.94 -5.96 -13.42
N ALA A 49 -1.09 -5.68 -12.44
CA ALA A 49 -0.49 -6.70 -11.59
C ALA A 49 -1.48 -7.29 -10.58
N ILE A 50 -2.47 -6.51 -10.14
CA ILE A 50 -3.54 -6.99 -9.25
C ILE A 50 -4.37 -8.09 -9.91
N THR A 51 -4.53 -8.09 -11.24
CA THR A 51 -5.27 -9.12 -11.98
C THR A 51 -4.54 -10.46 -11.98
N HIS A 52 -3.21 -10.46 -12.04
CA HIS A 52 -2.41 -11.68 -11.97
C HIS A 52 -2.22 -12.19 -10.54
N ALA A 53 -2.08 -11.29 -9.55
CA ALA A 53 -1.92 -11.67 -8.15
C ALA A 53 -3.17 -12.34 -7.54
N THR A 54 -4.37 -12.07 -8.08
CA THR A 54 -5.59 -12.79 -7.67
C THR A 54 -5.64 -14.23 -8.18
N GLN A 55 -4.84 -14.56 -9.20
CA GLN A 55 -4.82 -15.87 -9.84
C GLN A 55 -3.81 -16.83 -9.17
N ASP A 56 -2.78 -16.30 -8.51
CA ASP A 56 -1.73 -17.05 -7.81
C ASP A 56 -2.00 -17.26 -6.31
N GLN A 57 -3.24 -17.06 -5.83
CA GLN A 57 -3.56 -17.48 -4.47
C GLN A 57 -3.36 -19.00 -4.38
N PRO A 58 -2.43 -19.50 -3.53
CA PRO A 58 -2.26 -20.92 -3.36
C PRO A 58 -3.58 -21.45 -2.82
N THR A 59 -4.20 -22.38 -3.55
CA THR A 59 -5.36 -23.13 -3.07
C THR A 59 -4.92 -23.84 -1.80
N GLY A 60 -5.17 -23.23 -0.64
CA GLY A 60 -4.92 -23.85 0.64
C GLY A 60 -5.70 -25.15 0.69
N SER A 61 -5.00 -26.28 0.63
CA SER A 61 -5.60 -27.57 0.96
C SER A 61 -6.22 -27.46 2.36
N PRO A 62 -7.44 -27.98 2.59
CA PRO A 62 -8.00 -27.98 3.93
C PRO A 62 -7.14 -28.91 4.79
N ALA A 63 -6.49 -28.36 5.82
CA ALA A 63 -5.91 -29.17 6.87
C ALA A 63 -7.06 -29.80 7.65
N ARG A 64 -7.05 -31.13 7.71
CA ARG A 64 -7.95 -31.99 8.49
C ARG A 64 -7.82 -31.73 9.99
#